data_AF-A0A946VI74-F1
#
_entry.id   AF-A0A946VI74-F1
#
_cell.length_a   1.000
_cell.length_b   1.000
_cell.length_c   1.000
_cell.angle_alpha   90.00
_cell.angle_beta   90.00
_cell.angle_gamma   90.00
#
_symmetry.space_group_name_H-M   'P 1'
#
loop_
_entity.id
_entity.type
_entity.pdbx_description
1 polymer ?
#
loop_
_entity_poly.entity_id
_entity_poly.type
_entity_poly.pdbx_seq_one_letter_code
_entity_poly.pdbx_strand_id
1 'polypeptide(L)'
;MNKASLLFVFLIACTNQAFVACTNSWVCDDYGMNCQTIQVCDSTLDLLDVGLPPLQPLPSTDLKPLPSIELPPLGTTNCEYKQVNGRWQNICY
;
A
#
# COMPACT_ATOMS: atom_id res chain seq x y z
N MET A 1 -27.51 1.86 36.25
CA MET A 1 -26.81 2.15 34.99
C MET A 1 -27.41 3.40 34.38
N ASN A 2 -26.65 4.49 34.31
CA ASN A 2 -27.15 5.77 33.82
C ASN A 2 -27.23 5.74 32.29
N LYS A 3 -28.30 6.31 31.71
CA LYS A 3 -28.51 6.38 30.25
C LYS A 3 -27.29 6.98 29.53
N ALA A 4 -26.59 7.91 30.17
CA ALA A 4 -25.35 8.51 29.67
C ALA A 4 -24.19 7.51 29.50
N SER A 5 -24.03 6.56 30.43
CA SER A 5 -22.98 5.53 30.34
C SER A 5 -23.24 4.55 29.19
N LEU A 6 -24.51 4.27 28.88
CA LEU A 6 -24.87 3.34 27.80
C LEU A 6 -24.62 3.96 26.41
N LEU A 7 -24.84 5.27 26.29
CA LEU A 7 -24.55 6.03 25.07
C LEU A 7 -23.05 6.14 24.77
N PHE A 8 -22.23 6.27 25.82
CA PHE A 8 -20.78 6.37 25.69
C PHE A 8 -20.13 5.06 25.21
N VAL A 9 -20.62 3.91 25.69
CA VAL A 9 -20.16 2.58 25.26
C VAL A 9 -20.50 2.32 23.79
N PHE A 10 -21.67 2.79 23.32
CA PHE A 10 -22.07 2.63 21.92
C PHE A 10 -21.20 3.43 20.95
N LEU A 11 -20.75 4.63 21.33
CA LEU A 11 -19.90 5.49 20.49
C LEU A 11 -18.49 4.93 20.27
N ILE A 12 -17.92 4.23 21.25
CA ILE A 12 -16.57 3.67 21.15
C ILE A 12 -16.55 2.47 20.17
N ALA A 13 -17.64 1.71 20.09
CA ALA A 13 -17.74 0.49 19.28
C ALA A 13 -17.66 0.72 17.76
N CYS A 14 -17.87 1.94 17.27
CA CYS A 14 -17.93 2.23 15.82
C CYS A 14 -16.60 2.67 15.19
N THR A 15 -15.49 2.73 15.94
CA THR A 15 -14.28 3.47 15.51
C THR A 15 -13.28 2.71 14.64
N ASN A 16 -13.53 1.44 14.27
CA ASN A 16 -12.56 0.65 13.51
C ASN A 16 -13.05 0.31 12.10
N GLN A 17 -13.14 1.31 11.22
CA GLN A 17 -13.16 1.06 9.78
C GLN A 17 -11.79 1.44 9.21
N ALA A 18 -10.87 0.48 9.22
CA ALA A 18 -9.65 0.58 8.43
C ALA A 18 -10.06 0.38 6.96
N PHE A 19 -10.11 1.47 6.20
CA PHE A 19 -10.21 1.38 4.75
C PHE A 19 -8.89 0.81 4.24
N VAL A 20 -8.95 -0.41 3.69
CA VAL A 20 -7.80 -1.02 3.05
C VAL A 20 -8.12 -1.11 1.57
N ALA A 21 -7.33 -0.42 0.77
CA ALA A 21 -7.46 -0.43 -0.69
C ALA A 21 -6.16 -0.98 -1.26
N CYS A 22 -6.25 -2.09 -1.96
CA CYS A 22 -5.23 -2.45 -2.93
C CYS A 22 -5.47 -1.62 -4.19
N THR A 23 -4.42 -1.30 -4.91
CA THR A 23 -4.50 -0.63 -6.20
C THR A 23 -3.67 -1.38 -7.22
N ASN A 24 -4.23 -1.58 -8.42
CA ASN A 24 -3.45 -2.08 -9.54
C ASN A 24 -2.38 -1.04 -9.88
N SER A 25 -1.11 -1.46 -9.90
CA SER A 25 0.04 -0.59 -10.14
C SER A 25 1.06 -1.26 -11.06
N TRP A 26 1.70 -0.46 -11.91
CA TRP A 26 2.85 -0.92 -12.70
C TRP A 26 4.09 -0.94 -11.81
N VAL A 27 4.63 -2.13 -11.62
CA VAL A 27 5.86 -2.34 -10.85
C VAL A 27 6.96 -2.77 -11.80
N CYS A 28 7.98 -1.93 -11.91
CA CYS A 28 9.11 -2.11 -12.81
C CYS A 28 10.38 -2.42 -12.01
N ASP A 29 11.39 -2.93 -12.71
CA ASP A 29 12.73 -3.10 -12.17
C ASP A 29 13.46 -1.77 -11.95
N ASP A 30 14.73 -1.86 -11.57
CA ASP A 30 15.52 -0.69 -11.20
C ASP A 30 15.78 0.31 -12.35
N TYR A 31 15.52 -0.10 -13.59
CA TYR A 31 15.73 0.70 -14.80
C TYR A 31 14.42 1.12 -15.47
N GLY A 32 13.27 0.95 -14.78
CA GLY A 32 11.96 1.20 -15.37
C GLY A 32 11.62 0.23 -16.52
N MET A 33 12.32 -0.90 -16.57
CA MET A 33 12.09 -1.97 -17.55
C MET A 33 11.36 -3.14 -16.87
N ASN A 34 10.94 -4.12 -17.68
CA ASN A 34 10.28 -5.35 -17.20
C ASN A 34 9.07 -5.09 -16.27
N CYS A 35 8.23 -4.11 -16.63
CA CYS A 35 7.08 -3.71 -15.83
C CYS A 35 5.97 -4.76 -15.85
N GLN A 36 5.43 -5.05 -14.67
CA GLN A 36 4.28 -5.92 -14.49
C GLN A 36 3.20 -5.23 -13.66
N THR A 37 1.94 -5.47 -14.01
CA THR A 37 0.81 -4.99 -13.20
C THR A 37 0.59 -5.92 -12.03
N ILE A 38 0.79 -5.41 -10.81
CA ILE A 38 0.48 -6.13 -9.58
C ILE A 38 -0.41 -5.27 -8.68
N GLN A 39 -1.10 -5.88 -7.73
CA GLN A 39 -1.83 -5.15 -6.71
C GLN A 39 -0.88 -4.76 -5.57
N VAL A 40 -0.82 -3.47 -5.29
CA VAL A 40 -0.08 -2.91 -4.16
C VAL A 40 -1.09 -2.44 -3.14
N CYS A 41 -1.00 -2.98 -1.92
CA CYS A 41 -1.94 -2.72 -0.83
C CYS A 41 -1.30 -1.87 0.26
N ASP A 42 -2.06 -0.90 0.77
CA ASP A 42 -1.58 -0.01 1.85
C ASP A 42 -1.57 -0.69 3.23
N SER A 43 -2.20 -1.86 3.38
CA SER A 43 -2.17 -2.63 4.63
C SER A 43 -2.30 -4.14 4.40
N THR A 44 -2.07 -4.92 5.45
CA THR A 44 -2.05 -6.40 5.46
C THR A 44 -3.42 -7.06 5.23
N LEU A 45 -4.50 -6.31 5.01
CA LEU A 45 -5.83 -6.85 4.75
C LEU A 45 -6.19 -6.68 3.28
N ASP A 46 -5.87 -7.68 2.47
CA ASP A 46 -5.97 -7.62 1.01
C ASP A 46 -7.43 -7.51 0.52
N LEU A 47 -7.92 -6.29 0.27
CA LEU A 47 -9.10 -6.08 -0.55
C LEU A 47 -8.68 -5.85 -2.00
N LEU A 48 -8.98 -6.85 -2.85
CA LEU A 48 -8.62 -6.82 -4.26
C LEU A 48 -9.25 -5.62 -4.99
N ASP A 49 -8.43 -4.91 -5.77
CA ASP A 49 -8.91 -3.89 -6.70
C ASP A 49 -9.56 -4.54 -7.94
N VAL A 50 -10.82 -4.19 -8.21
CA VAL A 50 -11.56 -4.64 -9.42
C VAL A 50 -11.55 -3.60 -10.55
N GLY A 51 -10.75 -2.54 -10.42
CA GLY A 51 -10.62 -1.47 -11.40
C GLY A 51 -9.84 -1.86 -12.66
N LEU A 52 -9.87 -0.95 -13.65
CA LEU A 52 -9.02 -1.06 -14.83
C LEU A 52 -7.54 -0.91 -14.42
N PRO A 53 -6.61 -1.63 -15.09
CA PRO A 53 -5.19 -1.41 -14.85
C PRO A 53 -4.82 0.04 -15.16
N PRO A 54 -3.91 0.65 -14.39
CA PRO A 54 -3.49 2.02 -14.62
C PRO A 54 -2.79 2.15 -15.98
N LEU A 55 -2.73 3.38 -16.51
CA LEU A 55 -1.91 3.67 -17.68
C LEU A 55 -0.45 3.39 -17.37
N GLN A 56 0.27 2.80 -18.32
CA GLN A 56 1.69 2.53 -18.16
C GLN A 56 2.45 3.86 -18.00
N PRO A 57 3.23 4.05 -16.92
CA PRO A 57 4.02 5.24 -16.74
C PRO A 57 5.11 5.32 -17.82
N LEU A 58 5.50 6.55 -18.17
CA LEU A 58 6.70 6.77 -18.97
C LEU A 58 7.93 6.22 -18.21
N PRO A 59 8.95 5.73 -18.92
CA PRO A 59 10.18 5.27 -18.27
C PRO A 59 10.75 6.41 -17.43
N SER A 60 10.93 6.14 -16.14
CA SER A 60 11.51 7.13 -15.23
C SER A 60 13.04 7.13 -15.40
N THR A 61 13.61 8.33 -15.49
CA THR A 61 15.06 8.54 -15.47
C THR A 61 15.61 8.70 -14.05
N ASP A 62 14.75 8.62 -13.04
CA ASP A 62 15.14 8.86 -11.65
C ASP A 62 16.00 7.71 -11.14
N LEU A 63 17.20 8.06 -10.67
CA LEU A 63 18.12 7.12 -10.04
C LEU A 63 17.49 6.50 -8.80
N LYS A 64 17.74 5.20 -8.60
CA LYS A 64 17.34 4.48 -7.39
C LYS A 64 17.89 5.18 -6.14
N PRO A 65 17.02 5.65 -5.24
CA PRO A 65 17.44 6.20 -3.96
C PRO A 65 18.17 5.16 -3.11
N LEU A 66 18.97 5.64 -2.16
CA LEU A 66 19.60 4.75 -1.17
C LEU A 66 18.51 4.01 -0.36
N PRO A 67 18.78 2.76 0.05
CA PRO A 67 17.80 1.97 0.80
C PRO A 67 17.41 2.68 2.09
N SER A 68 16.10 2.71 2.37
CA SER A 68 15.59 3.22 3.64
C SER A 68 16.03 2.31 4.79
N ILE A 69 16.36 2.91 5.94
CA ILE A 69 16.68 2.19 7.19
C ILE A 69 15.40 1.91 8.00
N GLU A 70 14.23 2.30 7.48
CA GLU A 70 12.95 2.10 8.14
C GLU A 70 12.65 0.62 8.37
N LEU A 71 12.11 0.33 9.56
CA LEU A 71 11.65 -1.01 9.89
C LEU A 71 10.45 -1.35 9.01
N PRO A 72 10.37 -2.60 8.51
CA PRO A 72 9.23 -3.06 7.73
C PRO A 72 7.94 -2.95 8.58
N PRO A 73 6.78 -2.71 7.95
CA PRO A 73 5.49 -2.75 8.62
C PRO A 73 5.31 -4.05 9.40
N LEU A 74 4.62 -3.98 10.54
CA LEU A 74 4.32 -5.16 11.35
C LEU A 74 3.55 -6.19 10.52
N GLY A 75 4.01 -7.44 10.55
CA GLY A 75 3.40 -8.54 9.79
C GLY A 75 3.98 -8.75 8.39
N THR A 76 4.93 -7.92 7.95
CA THR A 76 5.69 -8.15 6.70
C THR A 76 7.06 -8.75 7.01
N THR A 77 7.56 -9.59 6.11
CA THR A 77 8.83 -10.32 6.28
C THR A 77 9.95 -9.74 5.43
N ASN A 78 9.60 -9.13 4.30
CA ASN A 78 10.55 -8.57 3.36
C ASN A 78 9.97 -7.33 2.69
N CYS A 79 10.80 -6.32 2.48
CA CYS A 79 10.46 -5.12 1.73
C CYS A 79 11.49 -4.91 0.62
N GLU A 80 11.01 -4.68 -0.59
CA GLU A 80 11.84 -4.35 -1.74
C GLU A 80 11.52 -2.95 -2.24
N TYR A 81 12.57 -2.19 -2.54
CA TYR A 81 12.43 -0.84 -3.08
C TYR A 81 12.38 -0.87 -4.61
N LYS A 82 11.20 -0.56 -5.17
CA LYS A 82 10.88 -0.71 -6.60
C LYS A 82 10.20 0.54 -7.16
N GLN A 83 10.16 0.66 -8.48
CA GLN A 83 9.38 1.70 -9.15
C GLN A 83 7.91 1.28 -9.27
N VAL A 84 7.04 1.97 -8.56
CA VAL A 84 5.58 1.83 -8.59
C VAL A 84 5.00 3.05 -9.30
N ASN A 85 4.41 2.85 -10.48
CA ASN A 85 3.87 3.91 -11.33
C ASN A 85 4.91 5.03 -11.60
N GLY A 86 6.17 4.64 -11.84
CA GLY A 86 7.28 5.56 -12.10
C GLY A 86 7.86 6.26 -10.86
N ARG A 87 7.40 5.91 -9.65
CA ARG A 87 7.91 6.46 -8.39
C ARG A 87 8.54 5.38 -7.53
N TRP A 88 9.67 5.68 -6.91
CA TRP A 88 10.36 4.76 -6.02
C TRP A 88 9.62 4.59 -4.68
N GLN A 89 9.22 3.36 -4.37
CA GLN A 89 8.44 3.02 -3.18
C GLN A 89 8.87 1.65 -2.62
N ASN A 90 8.71 1.46 -1.30
CA ASN A 90 8.89 0.15 -0.67
C ASN A 90 7.63 -0.68 -0.89
N ILE A 91 7.81 -1.88 -1.43
CA ILE A 91 6.76 -2.89 -1.54
C ILE A 91 7.11 -4.00 -0.55
N CYS A 92 6.23 -4.25 0.41
CA CYS A 92 6.45 -5.23 1.48
C CYS A 92 5.48 -6.40 1.36
N TYR A 93 5.95 -7.59 1.74
CA TYR A 93 5.19 -8.85 1.71
C TYR A 93 5.44 -9.70 2.96
#